data_AF-N1WVE9-F1
#
_entry.id   AF-N1WVE9-F1
#
_cell.length_a   1.000
_cell.length_b   1.000
_cell.length_c   1.000
_cell.angle_alpha   90.00
_cell.angle_beta   90.00
_cell.angle_gamma   90.00
#
_symmetry.space_group_name_H-M   'P 1'
#
loop_
_entity.id
_entity.type
_entity.pdbx_description
1 polymer ?
#
loop_
_entity_poly.entity_id
_entity_poly.type
_entity_poly.pdbx_seq_one_letter_code
_entity_poly.pdbx_strand_id
1 'polypeptide(L)' 'MAKLELRGYLPHEDKPEKFEKFRKIASEIYNEIDGHIIFSWEEKFEQFDIIENNTKIDYIDLKNMLGNDSKYLI' A
#
# COMPACT_ATOMS: atom_id res chain seq x y z
N MET A 1 -8.21 12.21 -6.32
CA MET A 1 -7.26 11.99 -5.21
C MET A 1 -7.62 10.66 -4.57
N ALA A 2 -6.70 9.70 -4.58
CA ALA A 2 -7.01 8.34 -4.18
C ALA A 2 -7.20 8.29 -2.68
N LYS A 3 -8.22 7.58 -2.25
CA LYS A 3 -8.29 7.17 -0.86
C LYS A 3 -7.37 5.95 -0.71
N LEU A 4 -6.36 6.06 0.15
CA LEU A 4 -5.46 4.96 0.48
C LEU A 4 -5.74 4.52 1.90
N GLU A 5 -6.03 3.24 2.07
CA GLU A 5 -6.27 2.63 3.37
C GLU A 5 -5.22 1.56 3.63
N LEU A 6 -4.44 1.71 4.70
CA LEU A 6 -3.45 0.71 5.12
C LEU A 6 -3.95 0.06 6.41
N ARG A 7 -4.25 -1.24 6.32
CA ARG A 7 -4.72 -2.08 7.42
C ARG A 7 -3.59 -2.96 7.95
N GLY A 8 -3.77 -3.48 9.16
CA GLY A 8 -2.87 -4.44 9.79
C GLY A 8 -2.39 -4.03 11.18
N TYR A 9 -2.50 -2.75 11.52
CA TYR A 9 -2.22 -2.25 12.87
C TYR A 9 -3.34 -1.32 13.35
N LEU A 10 -3.72 -1.47 14.61
CA LEU A 10 -4.61 -0.55 15.29
C LEU A 10 -3.91 0.80 15.54
N PRO A 11 -4.67 1.89 15.77
CA PRO A 11 -4.10 3.22 15.99
C PRO A 11 -3.08 3.31 17.13
N HIS A 12 -3.21 2.44 18.14
CA HIS A 12 -2.39 2.44 19.36
C HIS A 12 -1.22 1.43 19.31
N GLU A 13 -1.08 0.66 18.24
CA GLU A 13 0.01 -0.30 18.09
C GLU A 13 1.25 0.35 17.48
N ASP A 14 2.41 -0.07 17.98
CA ASP A 14 3.71 0.28 17.39
C ASP A 14 3.82 -0.37 16.02
N LYS A 15 3.93 0.48 14.99
CA LYS A 15 4.04 0.03 13.60
C LYS A 15 5.50 -0.22 13.27
N PRO A 16 5.83 -1.32 12.56
CA PRO A 16 7.20 -1.57 12.12
C PRO A 16 7.66 -0.49 11.14
N GLU A 17 8.96 -0.21 11.12
CA GLU A 17 9.54 0.84 10.26
C GLU A 17 9.19 0.64 8.77
N LYS A 18 9.11 -0.61 8.32
CA LYS A 18 8.71 -0.97 6.94
C LYS A 18 7.28 -0.54 6.61
N PHE A 19 6.35 -0.66 7.56
CA PHE A 19 4.96 -0.22 7.39
C PHE A 19 4.91 1.28 7.15
N GLU A 20 5.58 2.07 7.99
CA GLU A 20 5.62 3.52 7.88
C GLU A 20 6.35 3.99 6.61
N LYS A 21 7.41 3.29 6.19
CA LYS A 21 8.08 3.55 4.92
C LYS A 21 7.14 3.35 3.73
N PHE A 22 6.48 2.20 3.64
CA PHE A 22 5.54 1.94 2.55
C PHE A 22 4.37 2.92 2.57
N ARG A 23 3.85 3.27 3.74
CA ARG A 23 2.78 4.26 3.87
C ARG A 23 3.12 5.58 3.19
N LYS A 24 4.34 6.10 3.40
CA LYS A 24 4.81 7.33 2.75
C LYS A 24 4.95 7.15 1.24
N ILE A 25 5.61 6.08 0.81
CA ILE A 25 5.83 5.77 -0.61
C ILE A 25 4.50 5.64 -1.36
N ALA A 26 3.57 4.84 -0.84
CA ALA A 26 2.25 4.62 -1.43
C ALA A 26 1.44 5.94 -1.47
N SER A 27 1.53 6.77 -0.43
CA SER A 27 0.85 8.07 -0.39
C SER A 27 1.38 9.05 -1.43
N GLU A 28 2.69 9.04 -1.69
CA GLU A 28 3.31 9.88 -2.72
C GLU A 28 2.97 9.40 -4.13
N ILE A 29 3.09 8.10 -4.38
CA ILE A 29 2.93 7.50 -5.71
C ILE A 29 1.46 7.46 -6.14
N TYR A 30 0.55 7.14 -5.23
CA TYR A 30 -0.87 6.92 -5.56
C TYR A 30 -1.77 8.12 -5.27
N ASN A 31 -1.23 9.23 -4.75
CA ASN A 31 -2.00 10.44 -4.42
C ASN A 31 -2.92 10.91 -5.57
N GLU A 32 -2.39 10.87 -6.80
CA GLU A 32 -3.06 11.41 -7.98
C GLU A 32 -4.04 10.43 -8.66
N ILE A 33 -4.08 9.17 -8.19
CA ILE A 33 -5.00 8.18 -8.75
C ILE A 33 -6.43 8.51 -8.31
N ASP A 34 -7.43 8.25 -9.15
CA ASP A 34 -8.83 8.29 -8.74
C ASP A 34 -9.32 6.88 -8.37
N GLY A 35 -9.85 6.76 -7.16
CA GLY A 35 -10.43 5.53 -6.63
C GLY A 35 -10.02 5.25 -5.19
N HIS A 36 -10.10 3.97 -4.82
CA HIS A 36 -9.80 3.47 -3.49
C HIS A 36 -8.90 2.24 -3.59
N ILE A 37 -7.79 2.23 -2.86
CA ILE A 37 -6.91 1.07 -2.73
C ILE A 37 -6.76 0.73 -1.25
N ILE A 38 -7.03 -0.52 -0.89
CA ILE A 38 -6.84 -1.04 0.46
C ILE A 38 -5.66 -2.00 0.47
N PHE A 39 -4.65 -1.64 1.25
CA PHE A 39 -3.49 -2.47 1.54
C PHE A 39 -3.67 -3.15 2.89
N SER A 40 -3.33 -4.44 2.98
CA SER A 40 -3.27 -5.20 4.23
C SER A 40 -1.82 -5.57 4.52
N TRP A 41 -1.37 -5.33 5.75
CA TRP A 41 -0.04 -5.76 6.17
C TRP A 41 -0.03 -7.25 6.52
N GLU A 42 0.86 -7.98 5.87
CA GLU A 42 1.10 -9.40 6.08
C GLU A 42 2.34 -9.58 6.98
N GLU A 43 2.11 -9.73 8.28
CA GLU A 43 3.18 -9.77 9.30
C GLU A 43 4.24 -10.86 9.02
N LYS A 44 3.81 -12.01 8.51
CA LYS A 44 4.70 -13.14 8.20
C LYS A 44 5.77 -12.78 7.17
N PHE A 45 5.46 -11.89 6.24
CA PHE A 45 6.33 -11.51 5.13
C PHE A 45 6.92 -10.11 5.30
N GLU A 46 6.42 -9.35 6.27
CA GLU A 46 6.71 -7.93 6.46
C GLU A 46 6.50 -7.12 5.16
N GLN A 47 5.40 -7.42 4.47
CA GLN A 47 4.99 -6.84 3.19
C GLN A 47 3.49 -6.51 3.23
N PHE A 48 3.02 -5.75 2.25
CA PHE A 48 1.62 -5.46 2.03
C PHE A 48 1.04 -6.32 0.91
N ASP A 49 -0.25 -6.62 0.99
CA ASP A 49 -1.04 -7.13 -0.11
C ASP A 49 -2.16 -6.13 -0.46
N ILE A 50 -2.63 -6.15 -1.71
CA ILE A 50 -3.75 -5.33 -2.17
C ILE A 50 -5.02 -6.17 -2.10
N ILE A 51 -5.83 -5.93 -1.08
CA ILE A 51 -7.06 -6.70 -0.84
C ILE A 51 -8.29 -6.09 -1.53
N GLU A 52 -8.22 -4.81 -1.90
CA GLU A 52 -9.26 -4.12 -2.66
C GLU A 52 -8.64 -3.04 -3.55
N ASN A 53 -9.06 -3.01 -4.81
CA ASN A 53 -8.67 -1.99 -5.78
C ASN A 53 -9.89 -1.60 -6.62
N ASN A 54 -10.41 -0.40 -6.35
CA ASN A 54 -11.52 0.19 -7.10
C ASN A 54 -11.06 1.31 -8.05
N THR A 55 -9.77 1.34 -8.37
CA THR A 55 -9.22 2.25 -9.37
C THR A 55 -9.39 1.66 -10.78
N LYS A 56 -9.04 2.43 -11.81
CA LYS A 56 -8.98 1.93 -13.19
C LYS A 56 -7.64 1.27 -13.54
N ILE A 57 -6.71 1.22 -12.59
CA ILE A 57 -5.35 0.71 -12.77
C ILE A 57 -5.35 -0.72 -12.25
N ASP A 58 -4.81 -1.66 -13.02
CA ASP A 58 -4.74 -3.04 -12.58
C ASP A 58 -3.62 -3.27 -11.56
N TYR A 59 -3.61 -4.46 -10.95
CA TYR A 59 -2.63 -4.80 -9.92
C TYR A 59 -1.18 -4.73 -10.43
N ILE A 60 -0.92 -5.16 -11.68
CA ILE A 60 0.44 -5.20 -12.24
C ILE A 60 0.94 -3.79 -12.46
N ASP A 61 0.09 -2.91 -12.99
CA ASP A 61 0.42 -1.50 -13.19
C ASP A 61 0.66 -0.78 -11.86
N LEU A 62 -0.16 -1.02 -10.84
CA LEU A 62 0.09 -0.50 -9.49
C LEU A 62 1.46 -0.96 -8.96
N LYS A 63 1.79 -2.24 -9.11
CA LYS A 63 3.10 -2.78 -8.71
C LYS A 63 4.25 -2.15 -9.49
N ASN A 64 4.06 -1.91 -10.78
CA ASN A 64 5.04 -1.24 -11.64
C ASN A 64 5.26 0.22 -11.24
N MET A 65 4.22 0.94 -10.81
CA MET A 65 4.34 2.32 -10.32
C MET A 65 5.25 2.44 -9.09
N LEU A 66 5.34 1.40 -8.26
CA LEU A 66 6.27 1.36 -7.12
C LEU A 66 7.74 1.17 -7.54
N GLY A 67 8.02 0.69 -8.76
CA GLY A 67 9.36 0.40 -9.22
C GLY A 67 10.14 -0.50 -8.24
N ASN A 68 11.26 0.02 -7.70
CA ASN A 68 12.11 -0.69 -6.74
C ASN A 68 11.46 -0.89 -5.36
N ASP A 69 10.42 -0.13 -5.03
CA ASP A 69 9.68 -0.25 -3.78
C ASP A 69 8.56 -1.29 -3.85
N SER A 70 8.38 -1.95 -5.01
CA SER A 70 7.54 -3.14 -5.15
C SER A 70 7.94 -4.28 -4.21
N LYS A 71 9.15 -4.26 -3.66
CA LYS A 71 9.60 -5.16 -2.58
C LYS A 71 8.74 -5.11 -1.31
N TYR A 72 7.95 -4.04 -1.12
CA TYR A 72 7.01 -3.93 0.00
C TYR A 72 5.63 -4.48 -0.33
N LEU A 73 5.38 -4.95 -1.57
CA LEU A 73 4.16 -5.65 -1.96
C LEU A 73 4.46 -7.14 -2.21
N ILE A 74 3.53 -8.01 -1.79
CA ILE A 74 3.46 -9.41 -2.21
C ILE A 74 2.81 -9.50 -3.59
#